data_AF-A0A7C5LA09-F1
#
_entry.id   AF-A0A7C5LA09-F1
#
_cell.length_a   1.000
_cell.length_b   1.000
_cell.length_c   1.000
_cell.angle_alpha   90.00
_cell.angle_beta   90.00
_cell.angle_gamma   90.00
#
_symmetry.space_group_name_H-M   'P 1'
#
loop_
_entity.id
_entity.type
_entity.pdbx_description
1 polymer ?
#
loop_
_entity_poly.entity_id
_entity_poly.type
_entity_poly.pdbx_seq_one_letter_code
_entity_poly.pdbx_strand_id
1 'polypeptide(L)' 'LFPHLRELSERFGNLKLFPVKFCPTAEALARFFYDFLTEKLKEANLLGEVRVVRVTLWETATSRADYRGEDP' A
#
# COMPACT_ATOMS: atom_id res chain seq x y z
N LEU A 1 7.71 1.05 -18.66
CA LEU A 1 7.56 -0.07 -17.69
C LEU A 1 8.26 -1.29 -18.29
N PHE A 2 9.11 -1.98 -17.53
CA PHE A 2 10.01 -3.02 -18.06
C PHE A 2 9.24 -4.26 -18.57
N PRO A 3 9.30 -4.59 -19.88
CA PRO A 3 8.56 -5.71 -20.50
C PRO A 3 8.81 -7.07 -19.83
N HIS A 4 10.05 -7.30 -19.38
CA HIS A 4 10.45 -8.54 -18.71
C HIS A 4 9.71 -8.82 -17.39
N LEU A 5 9.18 -7.78 -16.72
CA LEU A 5 8.40 -7.98 -15.49
C LEU A 5 7.03 -8.62 -15.78
N ARG A 6 6.47 -8.35 -16.96
CA ARG A 6 5.20 -8.94 -17.40
C ARG A 6 5.38 -10.42 -17.72
N GLU A 7 6.46 -10.77 -18.41
CA GLU A 7 6.83 -12.16 -18.69
C GLU A 7 7.11 -12.95 -17.40
N LEU A 8 7.73 -12.32 -16.39
CA LEU A 8 7.92 -12.91 -15.06
C LEU A 8 6.59 -13.14 -14.33
N SER A 9 5.68 -12.16 -14.34
CA SER A 9 4.35 -12.27 -13.74
C SER A 9 3.56 -13.46 -14.30
N GLU A 10 3.65 -13.68 -15.61
CA GLU A 10 2.96 -14.75 -16.33
C GLU A 10 3.65 -16.12 -16.11
N ARG A 11 4.99 -16.18 -16.10
CA ARG A 11 5.75 -17.44 -15.89
C ARG A 11 5.61 -18.03 -14.49
N PHE A 12 5.42 -17.22 -13.46
CA PHE A 12 5.32 -17.68 -12.06
C PHE A 12 3.88 -17.83 -11.55
N GLY A 13 2.89 -17.92 -12.46
CA GLY A 13 1.52 -18.30 -12.11
C GLY A 13 0.85 -17.34 -11.12
N ASN A 14 0.63 -16.09 -11.52
CA ASN A 14 -0.01 -15.06 -10.71
C ASN A 14 0.82 -14.59 -9.50
N LEU A 15 2.13 -14.39 -9.65
CA LEU A 15 2.78 -13.42 -8.76
C LEU A 15 2.05 -12.10 -8.98
N LYS A 16 1.27 -11.65 -7.97
CA LYS A 16 0.62 -10.33 -7.96
C LYS A 16 1.71 -9.27 -7.83
N LEU A 17 2.48 -9.09 -8.90
CA LEU A 17 3.53 -8.10 -8.97
C LEU A 17 2.86 -6.74 -9.05
N PHE A 18 2.97 -5.98 -7.96
CA PHE A 18 2.54 -4.60 -7.91
C PHE A 18 3.78 -3.71 -8.06
N PRO A 19 4.05 -3.18 -9.27
CA PRO A 19 5.21 -2.33 -9.47
C PRO A 19 5.02 -1.01 -8.71
N VAL A 20 5.95 -0.72 -7.80
CA VAL A 20 6.01 0.53 -7.04
C VAL A 20 7.21 1.36 -7.48
N LYS A 21 7.10 2.69 -7.38
CA LYS A 21 8.18 3.65 -7.74
C LYS A 21 9.01 4.10 -6.53
N PHE A 22 8.94 3.36 -5.44
CA PHE A 22 9.65 3.62 -4.20
C PHE A 22 10.34 2.33 -3.73
N CYS A 23 11.33 2.46 -2.84
CA CYS A 23 11.92 1.30 -2.19
C CYS A 23 10.85 0.66 -1.29
N PRO A 24 10.49 -0.63 -1.47
CA PRO A 24 9.35 -1.26 -0.80
C PRO A 24 9.65 -1.63 0.66
N THR A 25 10.09 -0.66 1.47
CA THR A 25 10.24 -0.85 2.92
C THR A 25 8.87 -0.89 3.59
N ALA A 26 8.81 -1.44 4.80
CA ALA A 26 7.56 -1.55 5.55
C ALA A 26 6.89 -0.18 5.78
N GLU A 27 7.70 0.86 6.04
CA GLU A 27 7.24 2.24 6.24
C GLU A 27 6.66 2.83 4.95
N ALA A 28 7.36 2.67 3.83
CA ALA A 28 6.91 3.20 2.54
C ALA A 28 5.61 2.53 2.07
N LEU A 29 5.49 1.23 2.30
CA LEU A 29 4.27 0.48 2.02
C LEU A 29 3.12 0.87 2.96
N ALA A 30 3.38 1.04 4.26
CA ALA A 30 2.37 1.49 5.22
C ALA A 30 1.77 2.85 4.80
N ARG A 31 2.62 3.79 4.38
CA ARG A 31 2.18 5.07 3.82
C ARG A 31 1.39 4.89 2.52
N PHE A 32 1.90 4.10 1.58
CA PHE A 32 1.22 3.84 0.30
C PHE A 32 -0.19 3.27 0.51
N PHE A 33 -0.36 2.32 1.44
CA PHE A 33 -1.68 1.76 1.75
C PHE A 33 -2.59 2.76 2.47
N TYR A 34 -2.05 3.62 3.33
CA TYR A 34 -2.82 4.69 3.96
C TYR A 34 -3.39 5.64 2.91
N ASP A 35 -2.54 6.12 1.99
CA ASP A 35 -2.92 7.03 0.91
C ASP A 35 -3.96 6.36 -0.01
N PHE A 36 -3.74 5.09 -0.36
CA PHE A 36 -4.66 4.31 -1.18
C PHE A 36 -6.04 4.16 -0.54
N LEU A 37 -6.11 3.77 0.75
CA LEU A 37 -7.38 3.61 1.46
C LEU A 37 -8.11 4.96 1.59
N THR A 38 -7.37 6.03 1.86
CA THR A 38 -7.92 7.39 1.99
C THR A 38 -8.55 7.86 0.68
N GLU A 39 -7.85 7.69 -0.45
CA GLU A 39 -8.41 8.03 -1.76
C GLU A 39 -9.61 7.14 -2.12
N LYS A 40 -9.64 5.86 -1.72
CA LYS A 40 -10.82 5.01 -1.93
C LYS A 40 -12.04 5.46 -1.12
N LEU A 41 -11.85 5.89 0.12
CA LEU A 41 -12.94 6.48 0.92
C LEU A 41 -13.43 7.80 0.33
N LYS A 42 -12.52 8.61 -0.21
CA LYS A 42 -12.83 9.86 -0.91
C LYS A 42 -13.65 9.62 -2.17
N GLU A 43 -13.23 8.68 -3.01
CA GLU A 43 -13.97 8.26 -4.22
C GLU A 43 -15.39 7.76 -3.88
N ALA A 44 -15.55 7.11 -2.72
CA ALA A 44 -16.85 6.64 -2.22
C ALA A 44 -17.67 7.73 -1.49
N ASN A 45 -17.16 8.96 -1.35
CA ASN A 45 -17.77 10.05 -0.60
C ASN A 45 -18.04 9.72 0.89
N LEU A 46 -17.18 8.89 1.51
CA LEU A 46 -17.33 8.41 2.89
C LEU A 46 -16.43 9.12 3.90
N LEU A 47 -15.60 10.08 3.46
CA LEU A 47 -14.64 10.76 4.35
C LEU A 47 -15.29 11.56 5.51
N GLY A 48 -16.58 11.92 5.38
CA GLY A 48 -17.33 12.58 6.45
C GLY A 48 -17.76 11.64 7.59
N GLU A 49 -17.76 10.32 7.34
CA GLU A 49 -18.24 9.31 8.29
C GLU A 49 -17.11 8.40 8.77
N VAL A 50 -16.14 8.11 7.90
CA VAL A 50 -15.04 7.17 8.16
C VAL A 50 -13.72 7.81 7.76
N ARG A 51 -12.72 7.66 8.63
CA ARG A 51 -11.33 8.09 8.37
C ARG A 51 -10.36 6.95 8.61
N VAL A 52 -9.30 6.88 7.81
CA VAL A 52 -8.16 6.00 8.07
C VAL A 52 -7.36 6.62 9.21
N VAL A 53 -7.29 5.95 10.36
CA VAL A 53 -6.54 6.48 11.53
C VAL A 53 -5.08 6.08 11.48
N ARG A 54 -4.81 4.84 11.06
CA ARG A 54 -3.48 4.25 11.03
C ARG A 54 -3.45 3.05 10.10
N VAL A 55 -2.33 2.87 9.41
CA VAL A 55 -1.96 1.60 8.78
C VAL A 55 -0.76 1.02 9.52
N THR A 56 -0.89 -0.23 9.95
CA THR A 56 0.20 -1.00 10.54
C THR A 56 0.57 -2.12 9.57
N LEU A 57 1.80 -2.10 9.08
CA LEU A 57 2.32 -3.15 8.21
C LEU A 57 3.34 -3.99 8.97
N TRP A 58 3.06 -5.28 9.08
CA TRP A 58 3.97 -6.26 9.67
C TRP A 58 4.79 -6.89 8.54
N GLU A 59 6.11 -6.68 8.58
CA GLU A 59 7.04 -7.35 7.65
C GLU A 59 7.26 -8.79 8.09
N THR A 60 7.34 -9.01 9.40
CA THR A 60 7.45 -10.32 10.04
C THR A 60 6.56 -10.36 11.28
N ALA A 61 6.51 -11.49 11.98
CA ALA A 61 5.75 -11.61 13.23
C ALA A 61 6.26 -10.67 14.35
N THR A 62 7.49 -10.13 14.24
CA THR A 62 8.12 -9.32 15.28
C THR A 62 8.53 -7.92 14.81
N SER A 63 8.52 -7.65 13.50
CA SER A 63 8.88 -6.36 12.90
C SER A 63 7.68 -5.72 12.21
N ARG A 64 7.42 -4.44 12.49
CA ARG A 64 6.33 -3.68 11.88
C ARG A 64 6.67 -2.20 11.71
N ALA A 65 6.00 -1.59 10.75
CA ALA A 65 5.93 -0.14 10.59
C ALA A 65 4.50 0.35 10.80
N ASP A 66 4.37 1.51 11.44
CA ASP A 66 3.11 2.19 11.67
C ASP A 66 3.14 3.52 10.91
N TYR A 67 2.12 3.79 10.09
CA TYR A 67 1.90 5.11 9.50
C TYR A 67 0.57 5.69 9.99
N ARG A 68 0.63 6.92 10.51
CA ARG A 68 -0.53 7.75 10.84
C ARG A 68 -0.44 8.98 9.95
N GLY A 69 -1.54 9.34 9.28
CA GLY A 69 -1.58 10.63 8.60
C GLY A 69 -1.40 11.75 9.62
N GLU A 70 -0.91 12.89 9.16
CA GLU A 70 -0.98 14.12 9.96
C GLU A 70 -2.47 14.44 10.15
N ASP A 71 -2.96 14.39 11.40
CA ASP A 71 -4.27 14.96 11.72
C ASP A 71 -4.19 16.46 11.39
N PRO A 72 -5.16 17.02 10.65
CA PRO A 72 -5.26 18.47 10.46
C PRO A 72 -5.49 19.21 11.79
#